data_AF-A0A1C5DHU6-F1
#
_entry.id   AF-A0A1C5DHU6-F1
#
_cell.length_a   1.000
_cell.length_b   1.000
_cell.length_c   1.000
_cell.angle_alpha   90.00
_cell.angle_beta   90.00
_cell.angle_gamma   90.00
#
_symmetry.space_group_name_H-M   'P 1'
#
loop_
_entity.id
_entity.type
_entity.pdbx_description
1 polymer ?
#
loop_
_entity_poly.entity_id
_entity_poly.type
_entity_poly.pdbx_seq_one_letter_code
_entity_poly.pdbx_strand_id
1 'polypeptide(L)'
;MSQPRSDADRMCRRELYDAASGGGGPRLLPWTSPEGKPCYLSTDGRGYLSALADSIETVQLSMGQELLEYARDATVPGAKTLSATESAGWPAG
;
A
#
# COMPACT_ATOMS: atom_id res chain seq x y z
N MET A 1 -16.95 -37.55 -19.16
CA MET A 1 -15.96 -37.65 -18.06
C MET A 1 -14.93 -36.56 -18.28
N SER A 2 -14.94 -35.47 -17.51
CA SER A 2 -13.88 -34.45 -17.59
C SER A 2 -12.60 -35.04 -17.02
N GLN A 3 -11.59 -35.24 -17.86
CA GLN A 3 -10.27 -35.66 -17.40
C GLN A 3 -9.72 -34.60 -16.42
N PRO A 4 -9.08 -35.03 -15.31
CA PRO A 4 -8.35 -34.11 -14.46
C PRO A 4 -7.20 -33.49 -15.27
N ARG A 5 -7.13 -32.16 -15.32
CA ARG A 5 -6.05 -31.44 -16.02
C ARG A 5 -4.69 -31.88 -15.49
N SER A 6 -3.78 -32.25 -16.38
CA SER A 6 -2.42 -32.71 -16.06
C SER A 6 -1.65 -31.61 -15.32
N ASP A 7 -0.63 -32.01 -14.55
CA ASP A 7 0.19 -31.05 -13.80
C ASP A 7 0.94 -30.08 -14.71
N ALA A 8 1.30 -30.48 -15.92
CA ALA A 8 1.86 -29.60 -16.94
C ALA A 8 0.88 -28.49 -17.37
N ASP A 9 -0.41 -28.80 -17.53
CA ASP A 9 -1.44 -27.79 -17.85
C ASP A 9 -1.65 -26.80 -16.69
N ARG A 10 -1.48 -27.27 -15.44
CA ARG A 10 -1.53 -26.41 -14.25
C ARG A 10 -0.31 -25.48 -14.18
N MET A 11 0.88 -25.99 -14.47
CA MET A 11 2.13 -25.20 -14.52
C MET A 11 2.09 -24.15 -15.64
N CYS A 12 1.70 -24.54 -16.86
CA CYS A 12 1.58 -23.62 -17.99
C CYS A 12 0.58 -22.48 -17.68
N ARG A 13 -0.55 -22.79 -17.04
CA ARG A 13 -1.49 -21.75 -16.61
C ARG A 13 -0.89 -20.80 -15.55
N ARG A 14 -0.12 -21.34 -14.60
CA ARG A 14 0.57 -20.53 -13.58
C ARG A 14 1.56 -19.56 -14.23
N GLU A 15 2.39 -20.05 -15.14
CA GLU A 15 3.39 -19.25 -15.85
C GLU A 15 2.73 -18.14 -16.69
N LEU A 16 1.61 -18.44 -17.34
CA LEU A 16 0.82 -17.43 -18.06
C LEU A 16 0.27 -16.34 -17.13
N TYR A 17 -0.16 -16.70 -15.92
CA TYR A 17 -0.59 -15.72 -14.93
C TYR A 17 0.58 -14.88 -14.39
N ASP A 18 1.72 -15.50 -14.09
CA ASP A 18 2.89 -14.78 -13.60
C ASP A 18 3.46 -13.81 -14.65
N ALA A 19 3.46 -14.22 -15.92
CA ALA A 19 3.83 -13.38 -17.05
C ALA A 19 2.83 -12.24 -17.28
N ALA A 20 1.53 -12.50 -17.13
CA ALA A 20 0.51 -11.46 -17.20
C ALA A 20 0.65 -10.46 -16.03
N SER A 21 0.92 -10.94 -14.81
CA SER A 21 1.05 -10.11 -13.59
C SER A 21 2.36 -9.31 -13.50
N GLY A 22 3.22 -9.34 -14.52
CA GLY A 22 4.50 -8.62 -14.48
C GLY A 22 5.46 -9.18 -13.43
N GLY A 23 5.48 -10.50 -13.23
CA GLY A 23 6.51 -11.23 -12.49
C GLY A 23 6.55 -11.05 -10.96
N GLY A 24 5.67 -10.23 -10.37
CA GLY A 24 5.75 -9.82 -8.98
C GLY A 24 4.53 -10.16 -8.12
N GLY A 25 3.77 -11.22 -8.42
CA GLY A 25 2.57 -11.56 -7.64
C GLY A 25 1.54 -10.41 -7.54
N PRO A 26 0.55 -10.50 -6.63
CA PRO A 26 -0.43 -9.43 -6.48
C PRO A 26 0.19 -8.19 -5.81
N ARG A 27 -0.09 -7.01 -6.36
CA ARG A 27 0.39 -5.70 -5.88
C ARG A 27 -0.28 -5.33 -4.56
N LEU A 28 0.49 -4.81 -3.60
CA LEU A 28 -0.06 -4.14 -2.42
C LEU A 28 -0.60 -2.75 -2.80
N LEU A 29 -1.82 -2.42 -2.36
CA LEU A 29 -2.43 -1.11 -2.57
C LEU A 29 -2.04 -0.14 -1.44
N PRO A 30 -1.99 1.17 -1.70
CA PRO A 30 -1.63 2.19 -0.69
C PRO A 30 -2.76 2.49 0.30
N TRP A 31 -3.81 1.66 0.33
CA TRP A 31 -4.89 1.71 1.31
C TRP A 31 -5.17 0.32 1.88
N THR A 32 -5.74 0.31 3.06
CA THR A 32 -6.19 -0.90 3.76
C THR A 32 -7.64 -1.23 3.42
N SER A 33 -8.06 -2.45 3.75
CA SER A 33 -9.48 -2.80 3.79
C SER A 33 -10.19 -2.00 4.91
N PRO A 34 -11.54 -1.95 4.91
CA PRO A 34 -12.29 -1.31 6.00
C PRO A 34 -11.95 -1.85 7.39
N GLU A 35 -11.52 -3.11 7.49
CA GLU A 35 -11.08 -3.77 8.72
C GLU A 35 -9.61 -3.50 9.05
N GLY A 36 -8.94 -2.62 8.30
CA GLY A 36 -7.54 -2.25 8.51
C GLY A 36 -6.51 -3.25 7.99
N LYS A 37 -6.91 -4.24 7.18
CA LYS A 37 -5.99 -5.27 6.67
C LYS A 37 -5.29 -4.81 5.38
N PRO A 38 -4.06 -5.27 5.09
CA PRO A 38 -3.41 -5.03 3.81
C PRO A 38 -4.29 -5.49 2.64
N CYS A 39 -4.41 -4.65 1.60
CA CYS A 39 -5.25 -4.92 0.44
C CYS A 39 -4.39 -5.17 -0.80
N TYR A 40 -4.67 -6.26 -1.53
CA TYR A 40 -3.87 -6.67 -2.69
C TYR A 40 -4.69 -6.69 -3.97
N LEU A 41 -4.07 -6.26 -5.07
CA LEU A 41 -4.64 -6.26 -6.40
C LEU A 41 -3.89 -7.25 -7.30
N SER A 42 -4.60 -8.27 -7.79
CA SER A 42 -4.11 -9.08 -8.90
C SER A 42 -4.31 -8.29 -10.20
N THR A 43 -3.22 -7.78 -10.75
CA THR A 43 -3.22 -6.96 -11.96
C THR A 43 -1.93 -7.23 -12.75
N ASP A 44 -1.96 -6.91 -14.04
CA ASP A 44 -0.81 -6.79 -14.93
C ASP A 44 -0.13 -5.41 -14.85
N GLY A 45 -0.47 -4.63 -13.82
CA GLY A 45 -0.03 -3.25 -13.61
C GLY A 45 -0.86 -2.22 -14.37
N ARG A 46 -1.87 -2.62 -15.16
CA ARG A 46 -2.72 -1.73 -15.95
C ARG A 46 -4.14 -1.66 -15.39
N GLY A 47 -4.89 -0.69 -15.93
CA GLY A 47 -6.31 -0.51 -15.62
C GLY A 47 -6.59 0.46 -14.48
N TYR A 48 -7.87 0.73 -14.26
CA TYR A 48 -8.36 1.80 -13.39
C TYR A 48 -7.86 1.70 -11.95
N LEU A 49 -7.94 0.50 -11.35
CA LEU A 49 -7.50 0.31 -9.96
C LEU A 49 -6.00 0.50 -9.77
N SER A 50 -5.19 0.12 -10.77
CA SER A 50 -3.74 0.36 -10.75
C SER A 50 -3.45 1.87 -10.84
N ALA A 51 -4.10 2.58 -11.76
CA ALA A 51 -3.96 4.03 -11.89
C ALA A 51 -4.46 4.81 -10.66
N LEU A 52 -5.53 4.32 -10.03
CA LEU A 52 -6.04 4.88 -8.77
C LEU A 52 -5.04 4.66 -7.62
N ALA A 53 -4.39 3.49 -7.58
CA ALA A 53 -3.30 3.21 -6.64
C ALA A 53 -2.16 4.22 -6.80
N ASP A 54 -1.70 4.44 -8.03
CA ASP A 54 -0.62 5.39 -8.31
C ASP A 54 -0.99 6.83 -7.92
N SER A 55 -2.25 7.21 -8.16
CA SER A 55 -2.75 8.54 -7.79
C SER A 55 -2.78 8.75 -6.28
N ILE A 56 -3.25 7.75 -5.52
CA ILE A 56 -3.29 7.84 -4.05
C ILE A 56 -1.88 7.81 -3.46
N GLU A 57 -1.00 6.95 -3.99
CA GLU A 57 0.42 6.91 -3.59
C GLU A 57 1.09 8.27 -3.82
N THR A 58 0.82 8.92 -4.96
CA THR A 58 1.33 10.27 -5.24
C THR A 58 0.89 11.28 -4.18
N VAL A 59 -0.39 11.28 -3.79
CA VAL A 59 -0.91 12.16 -2.74
C VAL A 59 -0.26 11.85 -1.39
N GLN A 60 -0.15 10.58 -1.02
CA GLN A 60 0.51 10.17 0.23
C GLN A 60 1.99 10.59 0.29
N LEU A 61 2.73 10.45 -0.82
CA LEU A 61 4.13 10.86 -0.89
C LEU A 61 4.29 12.38 -0.79
N SER A 62 3.41 13.16 -1.43
CA SER A 62 3.41 14.62 -1.31
C SER A 62 3.18 15.06 0.14
N MET A 63 2.17 14.50 0.80
CA MET A 63 1.90 14.77 2.22
C MET A 63 3.07 14.35 3.11
N GLY A 64 3.69 13.20 2.83
CA GLY A 64 4.87 12.73 3.53
C GLY A 64 6.06 13.68 3.39
N GLN A 65 6.26 14.26 2.20
CA GLN A 65 7.30 15.26 1.98
C GLN A 65 7.08 16.52 2.82
N GLU A 66 5.86 17.09 2.82
CA GLU A 66 5.52 18.25 3.64
C GLU A 66 5.74 17.99 5.14
N LEU A 67 5.35 16.80 5.61
CA LEU A 67 5.56 16.42 7.01
C LEU A 67 7.05 16.31 7.37
N LEU A 68 7.87 15.79 6.46
CA LEU A 68 9.32 15.71 6.65
C LEU A 68 9.97 17.09 6.67
N GLU A 69 9.51 18.02 5.83
CA GLU A 69 9.95 19.42 5.85
C GLU A 69 9.64 20.07 7.21
N TYR A 70 8.40 19.93 7.69
CA TYR A 70 8.02 20.40 9.03
C TYR A 70 8.85 19.77 10.15
N ALA A 71 9.08 18.45 10.10
CA ALA A 71 9.85 17.75 11.12
C ALA A 71 11.32 18.20 11.17
N ARG A 72 11.92 18.52 10.01
CA ARG A 72 13.27 19.10 9.94
C ARG A 72 13.33 20.43 10.68
N ASP A 73 12.36 21.32 10.46
CA ASP A 73 12.28 22.61 11.15
C ASP A 73 12.03 22.44 12.66
N ALA A 74 11.13 21.54 13.04
CA ALA A 74 10.77 21.28 14.43
C ALA A 74 11.92 20.66 15.25
N THR A 75 12.89 20.02 14.59
CA THR A 75 14.02 19.34 15.23
C THR A 75 15.31 20.17 15.22
N VAL A 76 15.29 21.40 14.69
CA VAL A 76 16.44 22.31 14.76
C VAL A 76 16.73 22.67 16.24
N PRO A 77 17.98 22.50 16.72
CA PRO A 77 18.35 22.86 18.08
C PRO A 77 18.05 24.34 18.38
N GLY A 78 17.16 24.59 19.34
CA GLY A 78 16.73 25.95 19.72
C GLY A 78 15.38 26.40 19.15
N ALA A 79 14.72 25.58 18.31
CA ALA A 79 13.30 25.77 18.01
C ALA A 79 12.49 25.64 19.30
N LYS A 80 11.55 26.58 19.56
CA LYS A 80 10.65 26.49 20.72
C LYS A 80 9.81 25.22 20.58
N THR A 81 10.17 24.17 21.30
CA THR A 81 9.32 23.00 21.52
C THR A 81 8.07 23.50 22.26
N LEU A 82 6.97 23.64 21.53
CA LEU A 82 5.67 23.70 22.19
C LEU A 82 5.46 22.31 22.79
N SER A 83 5.70 22.24 24.10
CA SER A 83 5.42 21.06 24.92
C SER A 83 3.98 20.61 24.66
N ALA A 84 3.82 19.56 23.86
CA ALA A 84 2.58 18.81 23.74
C ALA A 84 2.38 17.97 25.01
N THR A 85 2.20 18.65 26.14
CA THR A 85 1.58 18.05 27.32
C THR A 85 0.09 18.09 27.08
N GLU A 86 -0.45 16.97 26.59
CA GLU A 86 -1.81 16.46 26.85
C GLU A 86 -2.10 15.32 25.86
N SER A 87 -1.46 14.18 26.08
CA SER A 87 -1.93 12.88 25.56
C SER A 87 -2.42 11.96 26.69
N ALA A 88 -2.72 12.52 27.85
CA ALA A 88 -3.33 11.80 28.96
C ALA A 88 -4.82 12.14 29.00
N GLY A 89 -5.64 11.32 28.35
CA GLY A 89 -7.09 11.49 28.41
C GLY A 89 -7.88 10.59 27.49
N TRP A 90 -7.55 9.30 27.39
CA TRP A 90 -8.55 8.33 26.95
C TRP A 90 -9.40 7.93 28.16
N PRO A 91 -10.69 8.29 28.25
CA PRO A 91 -11.54 7.79 29.31
C PRO A 91 -11.86 6.33 29.03
N ALA A 92 -11.43 5.44 29.92
CA ALA A 92 -12.06 4.13 30.06
C ALA A 92 -13.43 4.36 30.70
N GLY A 93 -14.49 4.17 29.91
CA GLY A 93 -15.87 4.02 30.36
C GLY A 93 -16.41 2.72 29.81
#